data_AF-A0A938P1C3-F1
#
_entry.id   AF-A0A938P1C3-F1
#
_cell.length_a   1.000
_cell.length_b   1.000
_cell.length_c   1.000
_cell.angle_alpha   90.00
_cell.angle_beta   90.00
_cell.angle_gamma   90.00
#
_symmetry.space_group_name_H-M   'P 1'
#
loop_
_entity.id
_entity.type
_entity.pdbx_description
1 polymer ?
#
loop_
_entity_poly.entity_id
_entity_poly.type
_entity_poly.pdbx_seq_one_letter_code
_entity_poly.pdbx_strand_id
1 'polypeptide(L)'
;MMARICFILIIFVLFSASGVSQDTKENADFKLAVNLYNDKLHDLAVEQFRQFVAMYPNTQQGIEARFYLGLCQTQLKRFDEARLTFQNFALGFPEHPKAPEAWWNVAESYVALNNAREAALAFERVKTFHPRSKLAPGALIKSAEYFEVARDPESAKKVLRALIQDYSSSDVVLPGRLRLAQMYLSDNQLELARAEARRVIDGSRDPELKAQAYVTTAEALTRIGKLEEAQNALGDVVKSHKATSTYYTALLLLGSLQRELGGVSDALDSWRAIVDDSAEAPADIRQDALVRSGDSYLLRKEYANAVSAYERAAVINGNLRGDAAYRAGGAALKAGAFSKAATLLKRAAEDSSLTVDRRDVLFRTAQATAAARRYSEATRLFQRYRDQFPDDPRAGEAL
;
A
#
# COMPACT_ATOMS: atom_id res chain seq x y z
N MET A 1 -90.33 -16.28 32.84
CA MET A 1 -89.37 -16.49 33.94
C MET A 1 -88.16 -15.60 33.67
N MET A 2 -88.27 -14.31 34.00
CA MET A 2 -87.47 -13.63 35.04
C MET A 2 -85.96 -13.94 34.93
N ALA A 3 -85.18 -13.07 34.29
CA ALA A 3 -84.53 -11.88 34.85
C ALA A 3 -83.25 -12.21 35.63
N ARG A 4 -82.09 -11.79 35.09
CA ARG A 4 -81.13 -10.92 35.79
C ARG A 4 -80.04 -10.45 34.82
N ILE A 5 -80.24 -9.20 34.39
CA ILE A 5 -79.25 -8.29 33.86
C ILE A 5 -78.31 -7.92 35.01
N CYS A 6 -77.00 -8.12 34.83
CA CYS A 6 -75.99 -7.51 35.68
C CYS A 6 -75.11 -6.60 34.82
N PHE A 7 -75.48 -5.32 34.83
CA PHE A 7 -74.62 -4.18 34.55
C PHE A 7 -73.44 -4.22 35.53
N ILE A 8 -72.20 -4.23 35.04
CA ILE A 8 -71.05 -3.75 35.83
C ILE A 8 -70.38 -2.65 35.04
N LEU A 9 -70.39 -1.48 35.68
CA LEU A 9 -69.87 -0.21 35.25
C LEU A 9 -68.33 -0.21 35.21
N ILE A 10 -67.86 0.58 34.26
CA ILE A 10 -66.51 1.13 34.07
C ILE A 10 -65.87 1.63 35.37
N ILE A 11 -64.63 1.20 35.66
CA ILE A 11 -63.58 2.10 36.14
C ILE A 11 -62.29 1.77 35.38
N PHE A 12 -62.07 2.53 34.31
CA PHE A 12 -60.82 2.61 33.58
C PHE A 12 -59.88 3.50 34.42
N VAL A 13 -59.12 2.92 35.36
CA VAL A 13 -58.01 3.65 36.00
C VAL A 13 -56.85 3.66 35.00
N LEU A 14 -56.86 4.69 34.16
CA LEU A 14 -55.64 5.27 33.60
C LEU A 14 -54.79 5.76 34.77
N PHE A 15 -54.03 4.87 35.38
CA PHE A 15 -52.81 5.29 36.05
C PHE A 15 -51.71 5.18 35.02
N SER A 16 -51.49 6.31 34.36
CA SER A 16 -50.23 6.63 33.70
C SER A 16 -49.09 6.38 34.69
N ALA A 17 -48.55 5.16 34.65
CA ALA A 17 -47.16 4.96 35.00
C ALA A 17 -46.36 5.64 33.89
N SER A 18 -46.30 6.97 33.97
CA SER A 18 -45.12 7.71 33.55
C SER A 18 -43.96 6.91 34.10
N GLY A 19 -43.21 6.23 33.23
CA GLY A 19 -41.95 5.61 33.59
C GLY A 19 -41.03 6.73 34.04
N VAL A 20 -41.15 7.11 35.32
CA VAL A 20 -40.13 7.83 36.04
C VAL A 20 -38.92 6.93 35.91
N SER A 21 -37.96 7.32 35.07
CA SER A 21 -36.61 6.78 35.21
C SER A 21 -36.25 7.05 36.66
N GLN A 22 -36.27 6.03 37.52
CA GLN A 22 -35.67 6.18 38.82
C GLN A 22 -34.22 6.57 38.55
N ASP A 23 -33.85 7.83 38.84
CA ASP A 23 -32.46 8.25 38.97
C ASP A 23 -31.93 7.51 40.21
N THR A 24 -31.60 6.23 40.00
CA THR A 24 -30.81 5.46 40.94
C THR A 24 -29.44 6.11 41.02
N LYS A 25 -28.78 5.97 42.16
CA LYS A 25 -27.39 6.42 42.31
C LYS A 25 -26.50 5.83 41.19
N GLU A 26 -26.71 4.56 40.85
CA GLU A 26 -26.07 3.90 39.70
C GLU A 26 -26.30 4.66 38.38
N ASN A 27 -27.54 5.00 38.04
CA ASN A 27 -27.83 5.75 36.81
C ASN A 27 -27.17 7.14 36.82
N ALA A 28 -27.14 7.83 37.96
CA ALA A 28 -26.50 9.13 38.10
C ALA A 28 -24.96 9.03 37.94
N ASP A 29 -24.33 8.05 38.61
CA ASP A 29 -22.90 7.80 38.55
C ASP A 29 -22.46 7.43 37.12
N PHE A 30 -23.24 6.61 36.41
CA PHE A 30 -22.95 6.23 35.03
C PHE A 30 -23.06 7.42 34.07
N LYS A 31 -24.13 8.21 34.18
CA LYS A 31 -24.33 9.43 33.38
C LYS A 31 -23.17 10.42 33.58
N LEU A 32 -22.70 10.60 34.82
CA LEU A 32 -21.55 11.46 35.11
C LEU A 32 -20.29 10.99 34.36
N ALA A 33 -19.96 9.70 34.45
CA ALA A 33 -18.78 9.15 33.79
C ALA A 33 -18.85 9.28 32.26
N VAL A 34 -20.03 9.02 31.67
CA VAL A 34 -20.26 9.17 30.22
C VAL A 34 -20.20 10.63 29.78
N ASN A 35 -20.71 11.58 30.57
CA ASN A 35 -20.61 13.00 30.26
C ASN A 35 -19.15 13.46 30.23
N LEU A 36 -18.34 13.06 31.22
CA LEU A 36 -16.90 13.35 31.21
C LEU A 36 -16.19 12.79 29.99
N TYR A 37 -16.56 11.58 29.55
CA TYR A 37 -16.04 11.00 28.31
C TYR A 37 -16.41 11.84 27.08
N ASN A 38 -17.67 12.25 26.97
CA ASN A 38 -18.17 13.08 25.87
C ASN A 38 -17.54 14.48 25.85
N ASP A 39 -17.28 15.05 27.03
CA ASP A 39 -16.59 16.34 27.22
C ASP A 39 -15.07 16.25 26.98
N LYS A 40 -14.56 15.07 26.59
CA LYS A 40 -13.13 14.78 26.34
C LYS A 40 -12.25 14.92 27.56
N LEU A 41 -12.84 14.91 28.76
CA LEU A 41 -12.14 14.91 30.04
C LEU A 41 -11.74 13.48 30.40
N HIS A 42 -10.94 12.85 29.53
CA HIS A 42 -10.67 11.41 29.57
C HIS A 42 -9.96 10.96 30.85
N ASP A 43 -9.10 11.78 31.44
CA ASP A 43 -8.45 11.46 32.72
C ASP A 43 -9.48 11.33 33.86
N LEU A 44 -10.41 12.29 33.97
CA LEU A 44 -11.49 12.25 34.96
C LEU A 44 -12.48 11.11 34.67
N ALA A 45 -12.78 10.88 33.39
CA ALA A 45 -13.65 9.78 32.98
C ALA A 45 -13.07 8.41 33.37
N VAL A 46 -11.75 8.19 33.23
CA VAL A 46 -11.09 6.96 33.69
C VAL A 46 -11.31 6.73 35.18
N GLU A 47 -11.14 7.76 36.01
CA GLU A 47 -11.35 7.66 37.46
C GLU A 47 -12.80 7.28 37.79
N GLN A 48 -13.77 7.97 37.16
CA GLN A 48 -15.19 7.71 37.38
C GLN A 48 -15.60 6.31 36.90
N PHE A 49 -15.14 5.86 35.73
CA PHE A 49 -15.45 4.51 35.26
C PHE A 49 -14.80 3.43 36.12
N ARG A 50 -13.59 3.64 36.65
CA ARG A 50 -12.97 2.69 37.60
C ARG A 50 -13.79 2.57 38.88
N GLN A 51 -14.20 3.70 39.46
CA GLN A 51 -15.06 3.71 40.65
C GLN A 51 -16.41 3.04 40.36
N PHE A 52 -17.01 3.33 39.21
CA PHE A 52 -18.26 2.74 38.78
C PHE A 52 -18.18 1.21 38.69
N VAL A 53 -17.15 0.69 38.02
CA VAL A 53 -16.92 -0.75 37.86
C VAL A 53 -16.68 -1.44 39.20
N ALA A 54 -16.05 -0.77 40.16
CA ALA A 54 -15.84 -1.31 41.52
C ALA A 54 -17.15 -1.37 42.33
N MET A 55 -18.03 -0.39 42.19
CA MET A 55 -19.31 -0.31 42.92
C MET A 55 -20.40 -1.21 42.32
N TYR A 56 -20.45 -1.31 40.99
CA TYR A 56 -21.52 -2.01 40.26
C TYR A 56 -20.96 -3.10 39.33
N PRO A 57 -20.10 -4.03 39.78
CA PRO A 57 -19.29 -4.89 38.91
C PRO A 57 -20.10 -5.84 38.00
N ASN A 58 -21.31 -6.22 38.39
CA ASN A 58 -22.10 -7.24 37.68
C ASN A 58 -23.38 -6.68 37.05
N THR A 59 -23.58 -5.36 37.04
CA THR A 59 -24.73 -4.74 36.39
C THR A 59 -24.47 -4.53 34.90
N GLN A 60 -25.52 -4.35 34.11
CA GLN A 60 -25.38 -4.06 32.67
C GLN A 60 -24.53 -2.80 32.43
N GLN A 61 -24.77 -1.74 33.21
CA GLN A 61 -23.97 -0.51 33.16
C GLN A 61 -22.54 -0.76 33.65
N GLY A 62 -22.32 -1.64 34.63
CA GLY A 62 -20.98 -1.99 35.10
C GLY A 62 -20.16 -2.72 34.05
N ILE A 63 -20.81 -3.58 33.25
CA ILE A 63 -20.20 -4.21 32.09
C ILE A 63 -19.87 -3.14 31.05
N GLU A 64 -20.83 -2.30 30.69
CA GLU A 64 -20.64 -1.23 29.70
C GLU A 64 -19.56 -0.22 30.09
N ALA A 65 -19.48 0.15 31.38
CA ALA A 65 -18.46 1.03 31.94
C ALA A 65 -17.04 0.51 31.73
N ARG A 66 -16.82 -0.81 31.73
CA ARG A 66 -15.50 -1.39 31.41
C ARG A 66 -15.09 -1.14 29.95
N PHE A 67 -16.05 -1.15 29.03
CA PHE A 67 -15.78 -0.83 27.63
C PHE A 67 -15.41 0.66 27.48
N TYR A 68 -16.17 1.57 28.10
CA TYR A 68 -15.84 3.00 28.12
C TYR A 68 -14.50 3.30 28.79
N LEU A 69 -14.15 2.59 29.85
CA LEU A 69 -12.83 2.70 30.49
C LEU A 69 -11.71 2.44 29.48
N GLY A 70 -11.82 1.36 28.69
CA GLY A 70 -10.87 1.06 27.62
C GLY A 70 -10.80 2.17 26.58
N LEU A 71 -11.94 2.74 26.17
CA LEU A 71 -11.98 3.86 25.22
C LEU A 71 -11.25 5.09 25.77
N CYS A 72 -11.48 5.45 27.03
CA CYS A 72 -10.79 6.57 27.67
C CYS A 72 -9.28 6.34 27.73
N GLN A 73 -8.84 5.12 28.08
CA GLN A 73 -7.42 4.76 28.10
C GLN A 73 -6.78 4.88 26.70
N THR A 74 -7.49 4.50 25.63
CA THR A 74 -7.03 4.70 24.25
C THR A 74 -6.86 6.19 23.92
N GLN A 75 -7.83 7.04 24.29
CA GLN A 75 -7.73 8.50 24.05
C GLN A 75 -6.54 9.14 24.79
N LEU A 76 -6.20 8.61 25.96
CA LEU A 76 -5.04 9.00 26.74
C LEU A 76 -3.71 8.37 26.26
N LYS A 77 -3.74 7.62 25.16
CA LYS A 77 -2.59 6.87 24.61
C LYS A 77 -1.98 5.85 25.59
N ARG A 78 -2.77 5.41 26.58
CA ARG A 78 -2.40 4.36 27.54
C ARG A 78 -2.70 2.99 26.93
N PHE A 79 -2.03 2.67 25.82
CA PHE A 79 -2.37 1.52 24.95
C PHE A 79 -2.19 0.17 25.64
N ASP A 80 -1.20 -0.01 26.50
CA ASP A 80 -1.06 -1.25 27.28
C ASP A 80 -2.22 -1.47 28.26
N GLU A 81 -2.69 -0.40 28.91
CA GLU A 81 -3.85 -0.48 29.80
C GLU A 81 -5.13 -0.73 29.00
N ALA A 82 -5.35 0.03 27.93
CA ALA A 82 -6.50 -0.13 27.05
C ALA A 82 -6.59 -1.57 26.52
N ARG A 83 -5.47 -2.12 26.02
CA ARG A 83 -5.37 -3.51 25.57
C ARG A 83 -5.87 -4.48 26.63
N LEU A 84 -5.37 -4.38 27.87
CA LEU A 84 -5.76 -5.29 28.95
C LEU A 84 -7.23 -5.11 29.33
N THR A 85 -7.73 -3.87 29.39
CA THR A 85 -9.14 -3.58 29.69
C THR A 85 -10.07 -4.19 28.65
N PHE A 86 -9.79 -3.99 27.35
CA PHE A 86 -10.60 -4.56 26.27
C PHE A 86 -10.48 -6.09 26.20
N GLN A 87 -9.30 -6.65 26.43
CA GLN A 87 -9.10 -8.11 26.46
C GLN A 87 -9.91 -8.74 27.59
N ASN A 88 -9.84 -8.17 28.79
CA ASN A 88 -10.63 -8.64 29.94
C ASN A 88 -12.13 -8.51 29.68
N PHE A 89 -12.57 -7.43 29.03
CA PHE A 89 -13.96 -7.26 28.63
C PHE A 89 -14.41 -8.34 27.64
N ALA A 90 -13.63 -8.57 26.58
CA ALA A 90 -13.99 -9.52 25.53
C ALA A 90 -13.99 -10.98 26.02
N LEU A 91 -13.09 -11.34 26.94
CA LEU A 91 -13.02 -12.67 27.54
C LEU A 91 -14.08 -12.87 28.64
N GLY A 92 -14.35 -11.84 29.44
CA GLY A 92 -15.33 -11.91 30.54
C GLY A 92 -16.78 -11.85 30.05
N PHE A 93 -17.03 -11.19 28.93
CA PHE A 93 -18.38 -10.97 28.39
C PHE A 93 -18.46 -11.31 26.88
N PRO A 94 -18.17 -12.56 26.47
CA PRO A 94 -18.08 -12.93 25.05
C PRO A 94 -19.39 -12.76 24.28
N GLU A 95 -20.55 -12.91 24.92
CA GLU A 95 -21.86 -12.71 24.26
C GLU A 95 -22.29 -11.23 24.21
N HIS A 96 -21.52 -10.32 24.81
CA HIS A 96 -21.86 -8.90 24.81
C HIS A 96 -21.75 -8.33 23.38
N PRO A 97 -22.69 -7.48 22.92
CA PRO A 97 -22.66 -6.91 21.57
C PRO A 97 -21.37 -6.16 21.20
N LYS A 98 -20.66 -5.65 22.21
CA LYS A 98 -19.35 -4.96 22.09
C LYS A 98 -18.13 -5.88 22.16
N ALA A 99 -18.27 -7.18 22.42
CA ALA A 99 -17.13 -8.09 22.50
C ALA A 99 -16.31 -8.18 21.19
N PRO A 100 -16.92 -8.22 19.99
CA PRO A 100 -16.17 -8.14 18.74
C PRO A 100 -15.39 -6.82 18.59
N GLU A 101 -15.99 -5.70 19.01
CA GLU A 101 -15.37 -4.38 18.98
C GLU A 101 -14.24 -4.26 20.02
N ALA A 102 -14.36 -4.94 21.17
CA ALA A 102 -13.29 -5.01 22.14
C ALA A 102 -12.08 -5.76 21.60
N TRP A 103 -12.26 -6.90 20.91
CA TRP A 103 -11.15 -7.58 20.22
C TRP A 103 -10.50 -6.72 19.13
N TRP A 104 -11.30 -5.94 18.40
CA TRP A 104 -10.76 -4.94 17.46
C TRP A 104 -9.87 -3.93 18.20
N ASN A 105 -10.33 -3.36 19.32
CA ASN A 105 -9.56 -2.39 20.08
C ASN A 105 -8.30 -2.99 20.74
N VAL A 106 -8.31 -4.29 21.10
CA VAL A 106 -7.08 -5.01 21.51
C VAL A 106 -6.07 -4.99 20.37
N ALA A 107 -6.51 -5.25 19.14
CA ALA A 107 -5.64 -5.22 17.97
C ALA A 107 -5.09 -3.81 17.69
N GLU A 108 -5.95 -2.79 17.67
CA GLU A 108 -5.53 -1.39 17.51
C GLU A 108 -4.55 -0.93 18.61
N SER A 109 -4.70 -1.42 19.84
CA SER A 109 -3.75 -1.16 20.90
C SER A 109 -2.37 -1.77 20.59
N TYR A 110 -2.32 -2.99 20.05
CA TYR A 110 -1.05 -3.59 19.59
C TYR A 110 -0.46 -2.87 18.38
N VAL A 111 -1.29 -2.36 17.46
CA VAL A 111 -0.85 -1.50 16.35
C VAL A 111 -0.14 -0.26 16.89
N ALA A 112 -0.76 0.44 17.84
CA ALA A 112 -0.19 1.65 18.45
C ALA A 112 1.11 1.37 19.22
N LEU A 113 1.27 0.14 19.73
CA LEU A 113 2.49 -0.34 20.38
C LEU A 113 3.55 -0.88 19.38
N ASN A 114 3.33 -0.74 18.07
CA ASN A 114 4.18 -1.28 16.99
C ASN A 114 4.41 -2.80 17.07
N ASN A 115 3.49 -3.55 17.67
CA ASN A 115 3.56 -5.00 17.77
C ASN A 115 2.68 -5.64 16.69
N ALA A 116 3.20 -5.66 15.45
CA ALA A 116 2.44 -6.08 14.27
C ALA A 116 1.93 -7.52 14.37
N ARG A 117 2.75 -8.46 14.87
CA ARG A 117 2.33 -9.87 14.96
C ARG A 117 1.17 -10.06 15.94
N GLU A 118 1.25 -9.43 17.11
CA GLU A 118 0.18 -9.51 18.11
C GLU A 118 -1.08 -8.76 17.66
N ALA A 119 -0.95 -7.65 16.91
CA ALA A 119 -2.07 -6.98 16.27
C ALA A 119 -2.80 -7.93 15.30
N ALA A 120 -2.05 -8.62 14.44
CA ALA A 120 -2.61 -9.58 13.49
C ALA A 120 -3.39 -10.71 14.17
N LEU A 121 -2.82 -11.28 15.23
CA LEU A 121 -3.46 -12.32 16.04
C LEU A 121 -4.72 -11.79 16.76
N ALA A 122 -4.67 -10.57 17.30
CA ALA A 122 -5.82 -9.96 17.95
C ALA A 122 -6.96 -9.66 16.97
N PHE A 123 -6.68 -9.25 15.74
CA PHE A 123 -7.70 -9.15 14.70
C PHE A 123 -8.31 -10.52 14.34
N GLU A 124 -7.50 -11.58 14.23
CA GLU A 124 -7.99 -12.95 13.97
C GLU A 124 -8.95 -13.44 15.07
N ARG A 125 -8.79 -12.97 16.31
CA ARG A 125 -9.68 -13.31 17.43
C ARG A 125 -11.12 -12.86 17.22
N VAL A 126 -11.37 -11.80 16.44
CA VAL A 126 -12.74 -11.38 16.09
C VAL A 126 -13.47 -12.51 15.36
N LYS A 127 -12.82 -13.14 14.36
CA LYS A 127 -13.36 -14.32 13.66
C LYS A 127 -13.48 -15.51 14.61
N THR A 128 -12.44 -15.75 15.40
CA THR A 128 -12.33 -16.95 16.25
C THR A 128 -13.43 -17.01 17.31
N PHE A 129 -13.70 -15.89 17.98
CA PHE A 129 -14.71 -15.81 19.04
C PHE A 129 -16.07 -15.33 18.56
N HIS A 130 -16.12 -14.55 17.48
CA HIS A 130 -17.37 -13.96 16.98
C HIS A 130 -17.52 -14.09 15.45
N PRO A 131 -17.57 -15.32 14.90
CA PRO A 131 -17.59 -15.55 13.45
C PRO A 131 -18.84 -14.99 12.74
N ARG A 132 -19.91 -14.66 13.46
CA ARG A 132 -21.12 -14.04 12.89
C ARG A 132 -21.10 -12.50 12.95
N SER A 133 -20.05 -11.91 13.54
CA SER A 133 -19.92 -10.47 13.65
C SER A 133 -19.70 -9.83 12.28
N LYS A 134 -20.35 -8.69 12.04
CA LYS A 134 -20.08 -7.85 10.86
C LYS A 134 -18.63 -7.35 10.80
N LEU A 135 -17.92 -7.34 11.93
CA LEU A 135 -16.50 -6.97 12.00
C LEU A 135 -15.56 -8.11 11.57
N ALA A 136 -16.01 -9.37 11.57
CA ALA A 136 -15.12 -10.51 11.33
C ALA A 136 -14.44 -10.48 9.94
N PRO A 137 -15.11 -10.17 8.82
CA PRO A 137 -14.45 -10.03 7.53
C PRO A 137 -13.39 -8.91 7.53
N GLY A 138 -13.77 -7.73 8.04
CA GLY A 138 -12.87 -6.58 8.14
C GLY A 138 -11.66 -6.84 9.03
N ALA A 139 -11.85 -7.62 10.10
CA ALA A 139 -10.76 -8.02 10.98
C ALA A 139 -9.80 -9.00 10.28
N LEU A 140 -10.28 -9.93 9.45
CA LEU A 140 -9.39 -10.85 8.74
C LEU A 140 -8.49 -10.16 7.70
N ILE A 141 -9.01 -9.16 6.99
CA ILE A 141 -8.16 -8.40 6.06
C ILE A 141 -7.13 -7.55 6.81
N LYS A 142 -7.50 -6.96 7.97
CA LYS A 142 -6.53 -6.30 8.87
C LYS A 142 -5.51 -7.28 9.45
N SER A 143 -5.94 -8.48 9.81
CA SER A 143 -5.04 -9.54 10.25
C SER A 143 -4.00 -9.87 9.18
N ALA A 144 -4.40 -9.99 7.91
CA ALA A 144 -3.49 -10.20 6.79
C ALA A 144 -2.49 -9.06 6.63
N GLU A 145 -2.98 -7.80 6.67
CA GLU A 145 -2.13 -6.60 6.62
C GLU A 145 -1.01 -6.64 7.65
N TYR A 146 -1.34 -6.94 8.90
CA TYR A 146 -0.37 -6.92 9.98
C TYR A 146 0.53 -8.16 10.01
N PHE A 147 0.07 -9.32 9.50
CA PHE A 147 0.96 -10.45 9.28
C PHE A 147 2.02 -10.15 8.20
N GLU A 148 1.68 -9.40 7.14
CA GLU A 148 2.66 -8.94 6.15
C GLU A 148 3.69 -7.97 6.74
N VAL A 149 3.24 -7.01 7.56
CA VAL A 149 4.15 -6.11 8.29
C VAL A 149 5.07 -6.90 9.23
N ALA A 150 4.54 -7.96 9.86
CA ALA A 150 5.31 -8.89 10.70
C ALA A 150 6.21 -9.84 9.91
N ARG A 151 6.22 -9.77 8.56
CA ARG A 151 6.94 -10.67 7.66
C ARG A 151 6.56 -12.15 7.84
N ASP A 152 5.27 -12.41 8.11
CA ASP A 152 4.67 -13.74 8.24
C ASP A 152 3.66 -14.00 7.09
N PRO A 153 4.15 -14.20 5.86
CA PRO A 153 3.29 -14.34 4.68
C PRO A 153 2.42 -15.60 4.71
N GLU A 154 2.83 -16.67 5.41
CA GLU A 154 2.02 -17.88 5.53
C GLU A 154 0.76 -17.64 6.35
N SER A 155 0.88 -16.93 7.48
CA SER A 155 -0.27 -16.56 8.31
C SER A 155 -1.19 -15.58 7.57
N ALA A 156 -0.63 -14.60 6.85
CA ALA A 156 -1.41 -13.69 5.99
C ALA A 156 -2.23 -14.45 4.92
N LYS A 157 -1.60 -15.36 4.17
CA LYS A 157 -2.31 -16.20 3.18
C LYS A 157 -3.40 -17.05 3.83
N LYS A 158 -3.13 -17.62 5.02
CA LYS A 158 -4.11 -18.43 5.77
C LYS A 158 -5.36 -17.62 6.11
N VAL A 159 -5.22 -16.40 6.66
CA VAL A 159 -6.38 -15.58 7.04
C VAL A 159 -7.14 -15.03 5.83
N LEU A 160 -6.45 -14.73 4.72
CA LEU A 160 -7.11 -14.34 3.46
C LEU A 160 -7.92 -15.48 2.85
N ARG A 161 -7.40 -16.72 2.86
CA ARG A 161 -8.17 -17.90 2.44
C ARG A 161 -9.42 -18.11 3.31
N ALA A 162 -9.28 -17.95 4.62
CA ALA A 162 -10.41 -17.97 5.54
C ALA A 162 -11.46 -16.88 5.25
N LEU A 163 -11.02 -15.65 4.96
CA LEU A 163 -11.90 -14.56 4.55
C LEU A 163 -12.72 -14.95 3.31
N ILE A 164 -12.04 -15.47 2.29
CA ILE A 164 -12.63 -15.86 1.01
C ILE A 164 -13.63 -17.02 1.17
N GLN A 165 -13.30 -18.00 2.01
CA GLN A 165 -14.10 -19.20 2.22
C GLN A 165 -15.35 -18.91 3.07
N ASP A 166 -15.18 -18.19 4.18
CA ASP A 166 -16.22 -18.08 5.21
C ASP A 166 -17.11 -16.85 5.04
N TYR A 167 -16.65 -15.83 4.30
CA TYR A 167 -17.34 -14.54 4.16
C TYR A 167 -17.50 -14.10 2.71
N SER A 168 -17.73 -15.04 1.78
CA SER A 168 -17.71 -14.82 0.32
C SER A 168 -18.59 -13.67 -0.21
N SER A 169 -19.60 -13.23 0.55
CA SER A 169 -20.48 -12.11 0.20
C SER A 169 -20.07 -10.75 0.78
N SER A 170 -18.99 -10.68 1.57
CA SER A 170 -18.49 -9.42 2.12
C SER A 170 -17.78 -8.58 1.05
N ASP A 171 -17.95 -7.28 1.16
CA ASP A 171 -17.27 -6.24 0.36
C ASP A 171 -15.74 -6.34 0.38
N VAL A 172 -15.13 -6.78 1.48
CA VAL A 172 -13.67 -6.91 1.59
C VAL A 172 -13.10 -8.19 0.95
N VAL A 173 -13.94 -9.10 0.44
CA VAL A 173 -13.47 -10.35 -0.20
C VAL A 173 -12.65 -10.07 -1.45
N LEU A 174 -13.11 -9.17 -2.32
CA LEU A 174 -12.40 -8.89 -3.57
C LEU A 174 -11.03 -8.20 -3.32
N PRO A 175 -10.93 -7.19 -2.44
CA PRO A 175 -9.63 -6.71 -1.95
C PRO A 175 -8.76 -7.83 -1.36
N GLY A 176 -9.34 -8.72 -0.55
CA GLY A 176 -8.62 -9.87 0.02
C GLY A 176 -8.09 -10.85 -1.03
N ARG A 177 -8.87 -11.11 -2.10
CA ARG A 177 -8.44 -11.94 -3.24
C ARG A 177 -7.31 -11.30 -4.02
N LEU A 178 -7.38 -9.98 -4.28
CA LEU A 178 -6.30 -9.28 -4.97
C LEU A 178 -4.99 -9.35 -4.18
N ARG A 179 -5.06 -9.13 -2.86
CA ARG A 179 -3.90 -9.25 -1.98
C ARG A 179 -3.32 -10.66 -2.03
N LEU A 180 -4.17 -11.68 -1.91
CA LEU A 180 -3.75 -13.08 -2.02
C LEU A 180 -3.11 -13.39 -3.38
N ALA A 181 -3.64 -12.83 -4.48
CA ALA A 181 -3.08 -12.96 -5.82
C ALA A 181 -1.66 -12.36 -5.91
N GLN A 182 -1.45 -11.18 -5.34
CA GLN A 182 -0.13 -10.52 -5.30
C GLN A 182 0.89 -11.30 -4.45
N MET A 183 0.44 -11.90 -3.35
CA MET A 183 1.27 -12.81 -2.56
C MET A 183 1.67 -14.06 -3.36
N TYR A 184 0.71 -14.70 -4.04
CA TYR A 184 1.01 -15.83 -4.92
C TYR A 184 1.96 -15.46 -6.07
N LEU A 185 1.82 -14.26 -6.63
CA LEU A 185 2.73 -13.77 -7.66
C LEU A 185 4.15 -13.65 -7.09
N SER A 186 4.30 -13.09 -5.90
CA SER A 186 5.59 -12.97 -5.20
C SER A 186 6.23 -14.35 -4.93
N ASP A 187 5.42 -15.34 -4.56
CA ASP A 187 5.83 -16.73 -4.32
C ASP A 187 6.05 -17.55 -5.61
N ASN A 188 5.99 -16.93 -6.79
CA ASN A 188 6.06 -17.59 -8.11
C ASN A 188 4.96 -18.64 -8.34
N GLN A 189 3.85 -18.58 -7.60
CA GLN A 189 2.65 -19.42 -7.79
C GLN A 189 1.72 -18.78 -8.83
N LEU A 190 2.23 -18.65 -10.06
CA LEU A 190 1.67 -17.80 -11.13
C LEU A 190 0.21 -18.14 -11.49
N GLU A 191 -0.12 -19.43 -11.55
CA GLU A 191 -1.47 -19.88 -11.89
C GLU A 191 -2.49 -19.58 -10.77
N LEU A 192 -2.08 -19.67 -9.50
CA LEU A 192 -2.92 -19.28 -8.37
C LEU A 192 -3.11 -17.76 -8.34
N ALA A 193 -2.05 -16.99 -8.60
CA ALA A 193 -2.12 -15.53 -8.71
C ALA A 193 -3.12 -15.11 -9.79
N ARG A 194 -2.99 -15.69 -10.99
CA ARG A 194 -3.89 -15.42 -12.12
C ARG A 194 -5.35 -15.78 -11.78
N ALA A 195 -5.57 -16.94 -11.18
CA ALA A 195 -6.92 -17.40 -10.84
C ALA A 195 -7.62 -16.45 -9.84
N GLU A 196 -6.91 -16.03 -8.79
CA GLU A 196 -7.46 -15.10 -7.79
C GLU A 196 -7.68 -13.70 -8.36
N ALA A 197 -6.73 -13.16 -9.12
CA ALA A 197 -6.88 -11.87 -9.80
C ALA A 197 -8.06 -11.88 -10.79
N ARG A 198 -8.28 -13.00 -11.49
CA ARG A 198 -9.42 -13.12 -12.42
C ARG A 198 -10.77 -13.02 -11.71
N ARG A 199 -10.91 -13.62 -10.52
CA ARG A 199 -12.14 -13.49 -9.70
C ARG A 199 -12.42 -12.03 -9.33
N VAL A 200 -11.37 -11.23 -9.14
CA VAL A 200 -11.50 -9.79 -8.88
C VAL A 200 -11.95 -9.04 -10.13
N ILE A 201 -11.36 -9.32 -11.29
CA ILE A 201 -11.76 -8.71 -12.58
C ILE A 201 -13.23 -8.96 -12.89
N ASP A 202 -13.69 -10.20 -12.71
CA ASP A 202 -15.05 -10.63 -13.05
C ASP A 202 -16.10 -10.15 -12.02
N GLY A 203 -15.71 -9.99 -10.75
CA GLY A 203 -16.62 -9.66 -9.65
C GLY A 203 -16.65 -8.20 -9.21
N SER A 204 -15.58 -7.43 -9.46
CA SER A 204 -15.46 -6.06 -8.96
C SER A 204 -16.16 -5.04 -9.87
N ARG A 205 -16.77 -4.03 -9.24
CA ARG A 205 -17.22 -2.80 -9.92
C ARG A 205 -16.26 -1.62 -9.71
N ASP A 206 -15.32 -1.76 -8.79
CA ASP A 206 -14.31 -0.74 -8.50
C ASP A 206 -13.24 -0.75 -9.60
N PRO A 207 -13.11 0.35 -10.38
CA PRO A 207 -12.11 0.46 -11.43
C PRO A 207 -10.68 0.29 -10.93
N GLU A 208 -10.36 0.79 -9.73
CA GLU A 208 -9.01 0.73 -9.16
C GLU A 208 -8.62 -0.73 -8.88
N LEU A 209 -9.52 -1.44 -8.20
CA LEU A 209 -9.32 -2.86 -7.90
C LEU A 209 -9.22 -3.72 -9.17
N LYS A 210 -10.01 -3.42 -10.21
CA LYS A 210 -9.92 -4.10 -11.50
C LYS A 210 -8.59 -3.84 -12.20
N ALA A 211 -8.11 -2.59 -12.23
CA ALA A 211 -6.85 -2.24 -12.87
C ALA A 211 -5.67 -2.97 -12.21
N GLN A 212 -5.62 -3.00 -10.88
CA GLN A 212 -4.59 -3.74 -10.14
C GLN A 212 -4.66 -5.25 -10.40
N ALA A 213 -5.86 -5.82 -10.52
CA ALA A 213 -6.04 -7.23 -10.85
C ALA A 213 -5.62 -7.58 -12.28
N TYR A 214 -5.86 -6.68 -13.26
CA TYR A 214 -5.35 -6.84 -14.62
C TYR A 214 -3.82 -6.78 -14.67
N VAL A 215 -3.18 -5.84 -13.96
CA VAL A 215 -1.72 -5.79 -13.87
C VAL A 215 -1.15 -7.06 -13.22
N THR A 216 -1.73 -7.51 -12.10
CA THR A 216 -1.32 -8.76 -11.44
C THR A 216 -1.46 -9.96 -12.38
N THR A 217 -2.54 -10.01 -13.17
CA THR A 217 -2.77 -11.03 -14.21
C THR A 217 -1.71 -10.97 -15.31
N ALA A 218 -1.40 -9.78 -15.80
CA ALA A 218 -0.40 -9.58 -16.84
C ALA A 218 1.00 -9.99 -16.38
N GLU A 219 1.41 -9.60 -15.17
CA GLU A 219 2.70 -9.99 -14.60
C GLU A 219 2.82 -11.52 -14.42
N ALA A 220 1.75 -12.18 -13.97
CA ALA A 220 1.70 -13.64 -13.90
C ALA A 220 1.86 -14.26 -15.29
N LEU A 221 1.11 -13.77 -16.29
CA LEU A 221 1.14 -14.27 -17.67
C LEU A 221 2.50 -14.05 -18.35
N THR A 222 3.13 -12.90 -18.13
CA THR A 222 4.49 -12.62 -18.62
C THR A 222 5.48 -13.64 -18.08
N ARG A 223 5.43 -13.96 -16.77
CA ARG A 223 6.31 -14.98 -16.16
C ARG A 223 5.99 -16.41 -16.58
N ILE A 224 4.75 -16.69 -17.01
CA ILE A 224 4.36 -17.97 -17.62
C ILE A 224 4.86 -18.06 -19.08
N GLY A 225 5.18 -16.94 -19.73
CA GLY A 225 5.54 -16.86 -21.16
C GLY A 225 4.35 -16.63 -22.09
N LYS A 226 3.15 -16.36 -21.54
CA LYS A 226 1.93 -16.03 -22.30
C LYS A 226 1.87 -14.54 -22.62
N LEU A 227 2.83 -14.08 -23.41
CA LEU A 227 3.08 -12.65 -23.65
C LEU A 227 1.90 -11.93 -24.32
N GLU A 228 1.23 -12.56 -25.29
CA GLU A 228 0.06 -11.95 -25.96
C GLU A 228 -1.13 -11.77 -24.99
N GLU A 229 -1.39 -12.75 -24.12
CA GLU A 229 -2.44 -12.65 -23.10
C GLU A 229 -2.11 -11.54 -22.08
N ALA A 230 -0.83 -11.41 -21.70
CA ALA A 230 -0.37 -10.34 -20.81
C ALA A 230 -0.55 -8.96 -21.46
N GLN A 231 -0.25 -8.84 -22.76
CA GLN A 231 -0.42 -7.60 -23.52
C GLN A 231 -1.89 -7.18 -23.56
N ASN A 232 -2.80 -8.13 -23.78
CA ASN A 232 -4.24 -7.88 -23.77
C ASN A 232 -4.72 -7.39 -22.40
N ALA A 233 -4.29 -8.03 -21.30
CA ALA A 233 -4.67 -7.63 -19.95
C ALA A 233 -4.22 -6.19 -19.61
N LEU A 234 -2.99 -5.81 -19.98
CA LEU A 234 -2.52 -4.42 -19.81
C LEU A 234 -3.25 -3.45 -20.73
N GLY A 235 -3.55 -3.87 -21.96
CA GLY A 235 -4.35 -3.10 -22.91
C GLY A 235 -5.75 -2.76 -22.37
N ASP A 236 -6.38 -3.66 -21.63
CA ASP A 236 -7.68 -3.41 -20.98
C ASP A 236 -7.59 -2.29 -19.92
N VAL A 237 -6.49 -2.23 -19.15
CA VAL A 237 -6.25 -1.12 -18.21
C VAL A 237 -6.12 0.20 -18.97
N VAL A 238 -5.30 0.23 -20.02
CA VAL A 238 -5.05 1.45 -20.81
C VAL A 238 -6.30 1.95 -21.52
N LYS A 239 -7.18 1.05 -21.97
CA LYS A 239 -8.42 1.40 -22.67
C LYS A 239 -9.52 1.86 -21.72
N SER A 240 -9.71 1.16 -20.60
CA SER A 240 -10.93 1.27 -19.80
C SER A 240 -10.73 1.82 -18.39
N HIS A 241 -9.49 1.98 -17.92
CA HIS A 241 -9.16 2.31 -16.53
C HIS A 241 -8.19 3.49 -16.41
N LYS A 242 -8.32 4.50 -17.28
CA LYS A 242 -7.39 5.65 -17.38
C LYS A 242 -7.28 6.52 -16.12
N ALA A 243 -8.36 6.64 -15.36
CA ALA A 243 -8.41 7.45 -14.14
C ALA A 243 -7.84 6.72 -12.90
N THR A 244 -7.38 5.48 -13.04
CA THR A 244 -6.84 4.70 -11.92
C THR A 244 -5.39 5.04 -11.66
N SER A 245 -4.95 4.88 -10.41
CA SER A 245 -3.54 5.08 -10.05
C SER A 245 -2.59 4.12 -10.78
N THR A 246 -3.15 3.00 -11.26
CA THR A 246 -2.44 1.92 -11.94
C THR A 246 -2.21 2.19 -13.44
N TYR A 247 -2.87 3.20 -14.02
CA TYR A 247 -2.85 3.46 -15.47
C TYR A 247 -1.43 3.64 -16.04
N TYR A 248 -0.60 4.49 -15.42
CA TYR A 248 0.76 4.75 -15.91
C TYR A 248 1.69 3.55 -15.73
N THR A 249 1.52 2.78 -14.65
CA THR A 249 2.23 1.51 -14.46
C THR A 249 1.86 0.51 -15.56
N ALA A 250 0.58 0.41 -15.90
CA ALA A 250 0.13 -0.47 -16.98
C ALA A 250 0.70 -0.04 -18.35
N LEU A 251 0.75 1.25 -18.66
CA LEU A 251 1.42 1.76 -19.87
C LEU A 251 2.91 1.42 -19.90
N LEU A 252 3.60 1.56 -18.77
CA LEU A 252 5.04 1.30 -18.68
C LEU A 252 5.34 -0.19 -18.93
N LEU A 253 4.56 -1.07 -18.29
CA LEU A 253 4.64 -2.53 -18.48
C LEU A 253 4.25 -2.93 -19.90
N LEU A 254 3.19 -2.33 -20.46
CA LEU A 254 2.71 -2.61 -21.81
C LEU A 254 3.79 -2.27 -22.84
N GLY A 255 4.43 -1.10 -22.74
CA GLY A 255 5.52 -0.73 -23.63
C GLY A 255 6.72 -1.68 -23.52
N SER A 256 7.02 -2.16 -22.30
CA SER A 256 8.11 -3.12 -22.09
C SER A 256 7.82 -4.46 -22.77
N LEU A 257 6.58 -4.93 -22.66
CA LEU A 257 6.13 -6.17 -23.28
C LEU A 257 6.04 -6.06 -24.81
N GLN A 258 5.54 -4.94 -25.33
CA GLN A 258 5.52 -4.64 -26.76
C GLN A 258 6.93 -4.66 -27.36
N ARG A 259 7.91 -4.08 -26.66
CA ARG A 259 9.32 -4.13 -27.09
C ARG A 259 9.84 -5.56 -27.15
N GLU A 260 9.54 -6.37 -26.13
CA GLU A 260 9.95 -7.79 -26.09
C GLU A 260 9.36 -8.60 -27.25
N LEU A 261 8.12 -8.31 -27.62
CA LEU A 261 7.43 -8.87 -28.78
C LEU A 261 7.91 -8.29 -30.14
N GLY A 262 8.88 -7.37 -30.13
CA GLY A 262 9.44 -6.74 -31.34
C GLY A 262 8.69 -5.49 -31.83
N GLY A 263 7.57 -5.14 -31.20
CA GLY A 263 6.77 -3.94 -31.46
C GLY A 263 7.40 -2.67 -30.87
N VAL A 264 8.59 -2.29 -31.33
CA VAL A 264 9.34 -1.16 -30.76
C VAL A 264 8.61 0.18 -30.96
N SER A 265 7.90 0.37 -32.08
CA SER A 265 7.13 1.60 -32.32
C SER A 265 5.98 1.73 -31.32
N ASP A 266 5.21 0.66 -31.11
CA ASP A 266 4.10 0.64 -30.15
C ASP A 266 4.61 0.87 -28.71
N ALA A 267 5.78 0.31 -28.38
CA ALA A 267 6.43 0.54 -27.09
C ALA A 267 6.77 2.02 -26.85
N LEU A 268 7.34 2.69 -27.87
CA LEU A 268 7.66 4.10 -27.82
C LEU A 268 6.39 4.97 -27.71
N ASP A 269 5.29 4.57 -28.35
CA ASP A 269 4.00 5.25 -28.23
C ASP A 269 3.41 5.14 -26.82
N SER A 270 3.45 3.93 -26.23
CA SER A 270 3.02 3.70 -24.85
C SER A 270 3.81 4.56 -23.85
N TRP A 271 5.14 4.63 -23.99
CA TRP A 271 5.97 5.46 -23.11
C TRP A 271 5.84 6.95 -23.37
N ARG A 272 5.62 7.36 -24.62
CA ARG A 272 5.33 8.76 -24.96
C ARG A 272 4.07 9.25 -24.27
N ALA A 273 3.01 8.44 -24.22
CA ALA A 273 1.77 8.79 -23.53
C ALA A 273 1.99 9.11 -22.03
N ILE A 274 2.91 8.41 -21.37
CA ILE A 274 3.28 8.68 -19.97
C ILE A 274 3.99 10.04 -19.84
N VAL A 275 4.90 10.33 -20.76
CA VAL A 275 5.75 11.53 -20.68
C VAL A 275 5.00 12.79 -21.10
N ASP A 276 4.10 12.68 -22.06
CA ASP A 276 3.27 13.80 -22.53
C ASP A 276 2.26 14.22 -21.45
N ASP A 277 1.79 13.28 -20.63
CA ASP A 277 0.96 13.57 -19.45
C ASP A 277 1.79 13.90 -18.20
N SER A 278 2.69 14.86 -18.33
CA SER A 278 3.63 15.22 -17.27
C SER A 278 2.99 15.84 -16.01
N ALA A 279 1.73 16.27 -16.10
CA ALA A 279 0.99 16.85 -14.99
C ALA A 279 0.48 15.77 -14.02
N GLU A 280 0.09 14.61 -14.53
CA GLU A 280 -0.51 13.54 -13.72
C GLU A 280 0.43 12.34 -13.52
N ALA A 281 1.27 12.00 -14.52
CA ALA A 281 2.11 10.81 -14.44
C ALA A 281 3.19 10.95 -13.34
N PRO A 282 3.39 9.97 -12.45
CA PRO A 282 4.44 10.01 -11.42
C PRO A 282 5.85 10.22 -12.01
N ALA A 283 6.68 11.00 -11.31
CA ALA A 283 7.98 11.43 -11.82
C ALA A 283 8.94 10.26 -12.09
N ASP A 284 8.94 9.26 -11.22
CA ASP A 284 9.69 8.01 -11.35
C ASP A 284 9.24 7.19 -12.56
N ILE A 285 7.92 7.07 -12.79
CA ILE A 285 7.37 6.37 -13.97
C ILE A 285 7.75 7.09 -15.26
N ARG A 286 7.65 8.42 -15.31
CA ARG A 286 8.11 9.21 -16.47
C ARG A 286 9.61 9.04 -16.72
N GLN A 287 10.40 9.01 -15.66
CA GLN A 287 11.85 8.84 -15.76
C GLN A 287 12.18 7.45 -16.34
N ASP A 288 11.53 6.39 -15.87
CA ASP A 288 11.71 5.04 -16.41
C ASP A 288 11.25 4.93 -17.87
N ALA A 289 10.09 5.49 -18.20
CA ALA A 289 9.57 5.54 -19.58
C ALA A 289 10.57 6.20 -20.56
N LEU A 290 11.21 7.29 -20.15
CA LEU A 290 12.24 7.97 -20.94
C LEU A 290 13.53 7.15 -21.09
N VAL A 291 13.99 6.50 -20.02
CA VAL A 291 15.16 5.62 -20.08
C VAL A 291 14.89 4.43 -21.01
N ARG A 292 13.73 3.78 -20.89
CA ARG A 292 13.33 2.66 -21.78
C ARG A 292 13.18 3.08 -23.24
N SER A 293 12.67 4.29 -23.48
CA SER A 293 12.63 4.88 -24.82
C SER A 293 14.04 5.08 -25.37
N GLY A 294 14.94 5.64 -24.57
CA GLY A 294 16.35 5.83 -24.93
C GLY A 294 17.06 4.50 -25.24
N ASP A 295 16.84 3.47 -24.43
CA ASP A 295 17.40 2.13 -24.65
C ASP A 295 16.91 1.54 -25.99
N SER A 296 15.64 1.75 -26.31
CA SER A 296 15.03 1.27 -27.56
C SER A 296 15.55 2.00 -28.79
N TYR A 297 15.76 3.32 -28.70
CA TYR A 297 16.44 4.09 -29.74
C TYR A 297 17.90 3.66 -29.94
N LEU A 298 18.62 3.35 -28.86
CA LEU A 298 19.99 2.83 -28.95
C LEU A 298 20.06 1.49 -29.70
N LEU A 299 19.14 0.57 -29.43
CA LEU A 299 19.06 -0.71 -30.14
C LEU A 299 18.84 -0.52 -31.65
N ARG A 300 18.07 0.50 -32.02
CA ARG A 300 17.82 0.90 -33.42
C ARG A 300 18.93 1.78 -34.02
N LYS A 301 20.01 2.06 -33.27
CA LYS A 301 21.12 2.97 -33.64
C LYS A 301 20.67 4.42 -33.90
N GLU A 302 19.52 4.82 -33.38
CA GLU A 302 19.00 6.18 -33.44
C GLU A 302 19.60 7.03 -32.31
N TYR A 303 20.91 7.27 -32.38
CA TYR A 303 21.67 7.82 -31.25
C TYR A 303 21.19 9.22 -30.84
N ALA A 304 20.76 10.07 -31.77
CA ALA A 304 20.26 11.40 -31.45
C ALA A 304 18.95 11.35 -30.63
N ASN A 305 18.03 10.46 -31.01
CA ASN A 305 16.77 10.24 -30.28
C ASN A 305 17.05 9.66 -28.89
N ALA A 306 18.00 8.72 -28.80
CA ALA A 306 18.44 8.16 -27.53
C ALA A 306 19.00 9.22 -26.59
N VAL A 307 19.90 10.10 -27.08
CA VAL A 307 20.45 11.21 -26.29
C VAL A 307 19.32 12.10 -25.76
N SER A 308 18.39 12.51 -26.61
CA SER A 308 17.27 13.38 -26.21
C SER A 308 16.40 12.74 -25.12
N ALA A 309 16.08 11.45 -25.25
CA ALA A 309 15.29 10.72 -24.25
C ALA A 309 16.01 10.65 -22.89
N TYR A 310 17.29 10.29 -22.86
CA TYR A 310 18.06 10.22 -21.63
C TYR A 310 18.30 11.59 -20.97
N GLU A 311 18.49 12.65 -21.75
CA GLU A 311 18.62 14.01 -21.21
C GLU A 311 17.35 14.46 -20.50
N ARG A 312 16.19 14.17 -21.10
CA ARG A 312 14.89 14.42 -20.47
C ARG A 312 14.74 13.61 -19.17
N ALA A 313 15.23 12.37 -19.13
CA ALA A 313 15.24 11.58 -17.90
C ALA A 313 16.19 12.14 -16.83
N ALA A 314 17.35 12.67 -17.25
CA ALA A 314 18.39 13.21 -16.37
C ALA A 314 18.04 14.57 -15.73
N VAL A 315 16.98 15.24 -16.19
CA VAL A 315 16.47 16.46 -15.55
C VAL A 315 15.33 16.20 -14.57
N ILE A 316 14.74 15.00 -14.57
CA ILE A 316 13.74 14.60 -13.59
C ILE A 316 14.45 14.25 -12.28
N ASN A 317 14.01 14.86 -11.17
CA ASN A 317 14.49 14.50 -9.85
C ASN A 317 13.98 13.10 -9.50
N GLY A 318 14.88 12.13 -9.42
CA GLY A 318 14.58 10.73 -9.15
C GLY A 318 15.86 9.90 -9.12
N ASN A 319 15.71 8.61 -8.80
CA ASN A 319 16.86 7.73 -8.55
C ASN A 319 17.67 7.40 -9.82
N LEU A 320 17.12 7.64 -11.02
CA LEU A 320 17.83 7.36 -12.28
C LEU A 320 18.51 8.61 -12.86
N ARG A 321 18.60 9.73 -12.12
CA ARG A 321 19.08 11.00 -12.68
C ARG A 321 20.54 10.91 -13.16
N GLY A 322 21.42 10.39 -12.30
CA GLY A 322 22.83 10.18 -12.60
C GLY A 322 23.04 9.14 -13.69
N ASP A 323 22.35 8.00 -13.60
CA ASP A 323 22.44 6.92 -14.58
C ASP A 323 21.90 7.32 -15.96
N ALA A 324 20.82 8.11 -16.00
CA ALA A 324 20.30 8.69 -17.23
C ALA A 324 21.30 9.66 -17.86
N ALA A 325 21.96 10.52 -17.07
CA ALA A 325 23.02 11.41 -17.58
C ALA A 325 24.21 10.60 -18.14
N TYR A 326 24.60 9.52 -17.46
CA TYR A 326 25.63 8.61 -17.93
C TYR A 326 25.24 7.94 -19.27
N ARG A 327 24.01 7.41 -19.38
CA ARG A 327 23.48 6.81 -20.61
C ARG A 327 23.38 7.83 -21.75
N ALA A 328 22.97 9.07 -21.45
CA ALA A 328 22.96 10.18 -22.40
C ALA A 328 24.36 10.46 -22.95
N GLY A 329 25.36 10.51 -22.08
CA GLY A 329 26.77 10.67 -22.44
C GLY A 329 27.29 9.54 -23.34
N GLY A 330 26.99 8.29 -22.98
CA GLY A 330 27.34 7.12 -23.81
C GLY A 330 26.66 7.11 -25.17
N ALA A 331 25.38 7.49 -25.25
CA ALA A 331 24.65 7.65 -26.51
C ALA A 331 25.24 8.78 -27.37
N ALA A 332 25.63 9.89 -26.75
CA ALA A 332 26.23 11.03 -27.44
C ALA A 332 27.62 10.69 -28.01
N LEU A 333 28.42 9.86 -27.33
CA LEU A 333 29.66 9.31 -27.90
C LEU A 333 29.39 8.55 -29.20
N LYS A 334 28.40 7.65 -29.20
CA LYS A 334 28.01 6.89 -30.40
C LYS A 334 27.45 7.78 -31.52
N ALA A 335 26.82 8.89 -31.16
CA ALA A 335 26.36 9.91 -32.11
C ALA A 335 27.49 10.80 -32.67
N GLY A 336 28.73 10.69 -32.17
CA GLY A 336 29.82 11.60 -32.52
C GLY A 336 29.72 12.99 -31.88
N ALA A 337 28.77 13.20 -30.97
CA ALA A 337 28.54 14.47 -30.28
C ALA A 337 29.46 14.60 -29.05
N PHE A 338 30.78 14.56 -29.27
CA PHE A 338 31.78 14.40 -28.21
C PHE A 338 31.75 15.50 -27.13
N SER A 339 31.59 16.77 -27.52
CA SER A 339 31.49 17.87 -26.54
C SER A 339 30.28 17.71 -25.62
N LYS A 340 29.15 17.29 -26.19
CA LYS A 340 27.92 17.03 -25.44
C LYS A 340 28.08 15.81 -24.54
N ALA A 341 28.69 14.74 -25.04
CA ALA A 341 28.99 13.54 -24.27
C ALA A 341 29.83 13.86 -23.03
N ALA A 342 30.88 14.66 -23.17
CA ALA A 342 31.74 15.03 -22.06
C ALA A 342 30.99 15.83 -20.98
N THR A 343 30.14 16.79 -21.38
CA THR A 343 29.28 17.54 -20.44
C THR A 343 28.33 16.63 -19.68
N LEU A 344 27.67 15.69 -20.38
CA LEU A 344 26.71 14.77 -19.78
C LEU A 344 27.37 13.78 -18.80
N LEU A 345 28.53 13.23 -19.17
CA LEU A 345 29.28 12.31 -18.29
C LEU A 345 29.83 13.03 -17.06
N LYS A 346 30.29 14.28 -17.20
CA LYS A 346 30.70 15.09 -16.05
C LYS A 346 29.54 15.33 -15.08
N ARG A 347 28.35 15.70 -15.61
CA ARG A 347 27.14 15.84 -14.80
C ARG A 347 26.78 14.54 -14.08
N ALA A 348 26.90 13.40 -14.76
CA ALA A 348 26.65 12.09 -14.16
C ALA A 348 27.60 11.82 -12.97
N ALA A 349 28.89 12.15 -13.10
CA ALA A 349 29.89 11.93 -12.04
C ALA A 349 29.64 12.78 -10.77
N GLU A 350 29.01 13.94 -10.93
CA GLU A 350 28.67 14.87 -9.86
C GLU A 350 27.33 14.51 -9.19
N ASP A 351 26.57 13.58 -9.77
CA ASP A 351 25.25 13.18 -9.27
C ASP A 351 25.34 12.16 -8.12
N SER A 352 24.57 12.38 -7.06
CA SER A 352 24.50 11.45 -5.92
C SER A 352 23.68 10.19 -6.22
N SER A 353 22.79 10.24 -7.22
CA SER A 353 21.96 9.10 -7.63
C SER A 353 22.67 8.12 -8.58
N LEU A 354 23.90 8.42 -8.99
CA LEU A 354 24.68 7.57 -9.89
C LEU A 354 24.97 6.21 -9.23
N THR A 355 24.57 5.13 -9.89
CA THR A 355 24.86 3.74 -9.46
C THR A 355 25.99 3.11 -10.26
N VAL A 356 26.26 3.63 -11.47
CA VAL A 356 27.38 3.20 -12.32
C VAL A 356 28.72 3.48 -11.63
N ASP A 357 29.69 2.58 -11.81
CA ASP A 357 31.04 2.72 -11.26
C ASP A 357 31.68 4.06 -11.66
N ARG A 358 32.00 4.89 -10.66
CA ARG A 358 32.62 6.21 -10.84
C ARG A 358 33.93 6.16 -11.61
N ARG A 359 34.67 5.04 -11.56
CA ARG A 359 35.86 4.82 -12.39
C ARG A 359 35.51 4.89 -13.86
N ASP A 360 34.51 4.11 -14.28
CA ASP A 360 34.08 4.08 -15.68
C ASP A 360 33.55 5.45 -16.15
N VAL A 361 32.77 6.14 -15.31
CA VAL A 361 32.28 7.49 -15.64
C VAL A 361 33.44 8.47 -15.84
N LEU A 362 34.42 8.49 -14.93
CA LEU A 362 35.57 9.40 -15.04
C LEU A 362 36.42 9.10 -16.28
N PHE A 363 36.70 7.82 -16.53
CA PHE A 363 37.47 7.40 -17.70
C PHE A 363 36.77 7.78 -19.01
N ARG A 364 35.47 7.50 -19.14
CA ARG A 364 34.67 7.88 -20.31
C ARG A 364 34.56 9.40 -20.47
N THR A 365 34.51 10.15 -19.38
CA THR A 365 34.51 11.63 -19.41
C THR A 365 35.82 12.14 -20.01
N ALA A 366 36.95 11.56 -19.63
CA ALA A 366 38.26 11.89 -20.17
C ALA A 366 38.34 11.55 -21.67
N GLN A 367 37.90 10.34 -22.07
CA GLN A 367 37.84 9.93 -23.48
C GLN A 367 36.94 10.85 -24.34
N ALA A 368 35.74 11.17 -23.85
CA ALA A 368 34.82 12.08 -24.54
C ALA A 368 35.43 13.48 -24.71
N THR A 369 36.15 13.95 -23.69
CA THR A 369 36.84 15.25 -23.70
C THR A 369 38.00 15.29 -24.69
N ALA A 370 38.77 14.21 -24.78
CA ALA A 370 39.83 14.05 -25.77
C ALA A 370 39.25 14.02 -27.20
N ALA A 371 38.18 13.24 -27.42
CA ALA A 371 37.48 13.18 -28.70
C ALA A 371 36.86 14.52 -29.11
N ALA A 372 36.48 15.35 -28.14
CA ALA A 372 36.03 16.73 -28.35
C ALA A 372 37.17 17.73 -28.63
N ARG A 373 38.43 17.26 -28.77
CA ARG A 373 39.64 18.06 -28.98
C ARG A 373 39.99 19.04 -27.85
N ARG A 374 39.49 18.77 -26.64
CA ARG A 374 39.76 19.58 -25.43
C ARG A 374 40.92 18.97 -24.64
N TYR A 375 42.08 18.85 -25.27
CA TYR A 375 43.19 18.02 -24.78
C TYR A 375 43.69 18.41 -23.37
N SER A 376 43.79 19.70 -23.07
CA SER A 376 44.24 20.16 -21.74
C SER A 376 43.30 19.78 -20.60
N GLU A 377 42.00 19.68 -20.86
CA GLU A 377 41.01 19.17 -19.89
C GLU A 377 41.07 17.64 -19.81
N ALA A 378 41.22 16.96 -20.96
CA ALA A 378 41.34 15.51 -21.01
C ALA A 378 42.56 15.00 -20.23
N THR A 379 43.74 15.60 -20.42
CA THR A 379 44.96 15.26 -19.70
C THR A 379 44.78 15.38 -18.18
N ARG A 380 44.12 16.45 -17.72
CA ARG A 380 43.83 16.62 -16.28
C ARG A 380 42.88 15.55 -15.75
N LEU A 381 41.88 15.15 -16.53
CA LEU A 381 40.94 14.09 -16.14
C LEU A 381 41.62 12.71 -16.11
N PHE A 382 42.50 12.41 -17.07
CA PHE A 382 43.30 11.18 -17.10
C PHE A 382 44.30 11.10 -15.95
N GLN A 383 44.98 12.20 -15.63
CA GLN A 383 45.83 12.29 -14.43
C GLN A 383 45.02 12.03 -13.16
N ARG A 384 43.89 12.72 -13.00
CA ARG A 384 42.98 12.49 -11.86
C ARG A 384 42.53 11.04 -11.78
N TYR A 385 42.22 10.40 -12.90
CA TYR A 385 41.83 9.00 -12.94
C TYR A 385 42.94 8.09 -12.40
N ARG A 386 44.17 8.25 -12.90
CA ARG A 386 45.33 7.48 -12.44
C ARG A 386 45.62 7.69 -10.96
N ASP A 387 45.53 8.94 -10.50
CA ASP A 387 45.83 9.27 -9.10
C ASP A 387 44.76 8.70 -8.14
N GLN A 388 43.49 8.65 -8.58
CA GLN A 388 42.39 8.09 -7.79
C GLN A 388 42.29 6.56 -7.88
N PHE A 389 42.70 5.97 -9.00
CA PHE A 389 42.52 4.55 -9.30
C PHE A 389 43.79 3.93 -9.90
N PRO A 390 44.93 3.92 -9.18
CA PRO A 390 46.22 3.47 -9.71
C PRO A 390 46.24 1.99 -10.09
N ASP A 391 45.42 1.16 -9.44
CA ASP A 391 45.35 -0.29 -9.67
C ASP A 391 44.37 -0.69 -10.79
N ASP A 392 43.62 0.27 -11.37
CA ASP A 392 42.72 -0.04 -12.48
C ASP A 392 43.52 -0.27 -13.77
N PRO A 393 43.27 -1.35 -14.54
CA PRO A 393 44.05 -1.68 -15.74
C PRO A 393 44.11 -0.56 -16.78
N ARG A 394 43.08 0.30 -16.82
CA ARG A 394 42.99 1.43 -17.76
C ARG A 394 43.89 2.61 -17.37
N ALA A 395 44.50 2.60 -16.19
CA ALA A 395 45.40 3.66 -15.74
C ALA A 395 46.66 3.79 -16.62
N GLY A 396 47.10 2.69 -17.25
CA GLY A 396 48.21 2.69 -18.21
C GLY A 396 47.83 3.26 -19.59
N GLU A 397 46.55 3.24 -19.94
CA GLU A 397 46.03 3.80 -21.21
C GLU A 397 45.80 5.32 -21.13
N ALA A 398 45.88 5.89 -19.93
CA ALA A 398 45.64 7.31 -19.63
C ALA A 398 46.91 8.18 -19.83
N LEU A 399 47.55 8.07 -21.00
CA LEU A 399 48.69 8.87 -21.48
C LEU A 399 48.22 10.00 -22.41
#